data_AF-L7FI70-F1
#
_entry.id   AF-L7FI70-F1
#
_cell.length_a   1.000
_cell.length_b   1.000
_cell.length_c   1.000
_cell.angle_alpha   90.00
_cell.angle_beta   90.00
_cell.angle_gamma   90.00
#
_symmetry.space_group_name_H-M   'P 1'
#
loop_
_entity.id
_entity.type
_entity.pdbx_description
1 polymer ?
#
loop_
_entity_poly.entity_id
_entity_poly.type
_entity_poly.pdbx_seq_one_letter_code
_entity_poly.pdbx_strand_id
1 'polypeptide(L)' 'MKELRKALESAGITLPSLRLDAASVAREAPCPLIELGRCNVETAARIVAALR' A
#
# COMPACT_ATOMS: atom_id res chain seq x y z
N MET A 1 -8.36 -2.41 -3.17
CA MET A 1 -6.99 -2.60 -3.73
C MET A 1 -6.81 -1.93 -5.10
N LYS A 2 -7.69 -2.18 -6.07
CA LYS A 2 -7.61 -1.59 -7.43
C LYS A 2 -7.58 -0.06 -7.40
N GLU A 3 -8.51 0.57 -6.70
CA GLU A 3 -8.57 2.05 -6.60
C GLU A 3 -7.36 2.63 -5.87
N LEU A 4 -6.87 1.98 -4.81
CA LEU A 4 -5.65 2.40 -4.12
C LEU A 4 -4.43 2.36 -5.05
N ARG A 5 -4.27 1.28 -5.83
CA ARG A 5 -3.19 1.18 -6.83
C ARG A 5 -3.28 2.29 -7.86
N LYS A 6 -4.48 2.51 -8.41
CA LYS A 6 -4.73 3.57 -9.40
C LYS A 6 -4.42 4.96 -8.84
N ALA A 7 -4.82 5.24 -7.60
CA ALA A 7 -4.55 6.51 -6.93
C ALA A 7 -3.04 6.75 -6.74
N LEU A 8 -2.30 5.72 -6.31
CA LEU A 8 -0.85 5.77 -6.18
C LEU A 8 -0.18 5.96 -7.54
N GLU A 9 -0.62 5.24 -8.57
CA GLU A 9 -0.11 5.37 -9.94
C GLU A 9 -0.35 6.79 -10.51
N SER A 10 -1.52 7.37 -10.28
CA SER A 10 -1.80 8.77 -10.67
C SER A 10 -0.92 9.79 -9.94
N ALA A 11 -0.40 9.44 -8.76
CA ALA A 11 0.59 10.23 -8.04
C ALA A 11 2.05 9.89 -8.43
N GLY A 12 2.27 9.05 -9.45
CA GLY A 12 3.59 8.63 -9.91
C GLY A 12 4.31 7.66 -8.96
N ILE A 13 3.54 6.92 -8.15
CA ILE A 13 4.03 5.99 -7.13
C ILE A 13 3.60 4.57 -7.49
N THR A 14 4.58 3.67 -7.64
CA THR A 14 4.32 2.25 -7.87
C THR A 14 4.82 1.43 -6.70
N LEU A 15 3.91 0.71 -6.03
CA LEU A 15 4.23 -0.25 -4.97
C LEU A 15 3.96 -1.68 -5.47
N PRO A 16 4.94 -2.35 -6.10
CA PRO A 16 4.74 -3.67 -6.70
C PRO A 16 4.43 -4.75 -5.65
N SER A 17 4.91 -4.55 -4.42
CA SER A 17 4.70 -5.46 -3.30
C SER A 17 3.41 -5.21 -2.50
N LEU A 18 2.61 -4.20 -2.87
CA LEU A 18 1.35 -3.86 -2.23
C LEU A 18 0.42 -5.08 -2.25
N ARG A 19 0.02 -5.60 -1.09
CA ARG A 19 -0.84 -6.79 -0.97
C ARG A 19 -1.67 -6.73 0.30
N LEU A 20 -2.63 -7.64 0.45
CA LEU A 20 -3.22 -7.87 1.76
C LEU A 20 -2.20 -8.57 2.66
N ASP A 21 -2.19 -8.19 3.92
CA ASP A 21 -1.45 -8.92 4.94
C ASP A 21 -2.09 -10.31 5.13
N ALA A 22 -1.33 -11.35 4.85
CA ALA A 22 -1.83 -12.72 4.90
C ALA A 22 -2.25 -13.12 6.32
N ALA A 23 -1.52 -12.65 7.34
CA ALA A 23 -1.85 -12.94 8.73
C ALA A 23 -3.22 -12.36 9.09
N SER A 24 -3.47 -11.09 8.75
CA SER A 24 -4.73 -10.40 9.01
C SER A 24 -5.95 -11.07 8.35
N VAL A 25 -5.74 -11.69 7.19
CA VAL A 25 -6.78 -12.43 6.45
C VAL A 25 -7.02 -13.81 7.08
N ALA A 26 -5.97 -14.48 7.57
CA ALA A 26 -6.04 -15.81 8.16
C ALA A 26 -6.53 -15.84 9.63
N ARG A 27 -6.77 -14.67 10.25
CA ARG A 27 -7.27 -14.58 11.63
C ARG A 27 -8.66 -15.23 11.77
N GLU A 28 -8.93 -15.79 12.95
CA GLU A 28 -10.23 -16.38 13.31
C GLU A 28 -11.39 -15.39 13.17
N ALA A 29 -11.15 -14.12 13.53
CA ALA A 29 -11.96 -12.98 13.11
C ALA A 29 -11.16 -12.16 12.08
N PRO A 30 -11.39 -12.33 10.77
CA PRO A 30 -10.61 -11.68 9.72
C PRO A 30 -10.71 -10.15 9.80
N CYS A 31 -9.58 -9.48 9.66
CA CYS A 31 -9.52 -8.01 9.57
C CYS A 31 -8.51 -7.58 8.48
N PRO A 32 -8.88 -7.62 7.20
CA PRO A 32 -7.92 -7.46 6.11
C PRO A 32 -7.16 -6.13 6.19
N LEU A 33 -5.86 -6.21 6.46
CA LEU A 33 -4.93 -5.09 6.44
C LEU A 33 -4.16 -5.08 5.12
N ILE A 34 -3.61 -3.92 4.76
CA ILE A 34 -2.77 -3.77 3.57
C ILE A 34 -1.31 -3.69 4.00
N GLU A 35 -0.47 -4.57 3.47
CA GLU A 35 0.97 -4.40 3.53
C GLU A 35 1.43 -3.52 2.37
N LEU A 36 2.06 -2.39 2.71
CA LEU A 36 2.69 -1.48 1.74
C LEU A 36 4.04 -2.02 1.22
N GLY A 37 4.61 -3.03 1.90
CA GLY A 37 5.91 -3.62 1.60
C GLY A 37 7.10 -2.73 2.00
N ARG A 38 8.31 -3.12 1.58
CA ARG A 38 9.52 -2.30 1.73
C ARG A 38 9.52 -1.19 0.67
N CYS A 39 9.05 0.00 1.04
CA CYS A 39 9.26 1.20 0.23
C CYS A 39 10.62 1.82 0.58
N ASN A 40 11.29 2.42 -0.41
CA ASN A 40 12.51 3.19 -0.16
C ASN A 40 12.15 4.62 0.31
N VAL A 41 13.14 5.35 0.82
CA VAL A 41 12.95 6.70 1.39
C VAL A 41 12.37 7.67 0.36
N GLU A 42 12.81 7.59 -0.90
CA GLU A 42 12.27 8.41 -1.99
C GLU A 42 10.77 8.17 -2.20
N THR A 43 10.37 6.89 -2.24
CA THR A 43 8.96 6.50 -2.40
C THR A 43 8.13 6.96 -1.21
N ALA A 44 8.66 6.82 0.01
CA ALA A 44 8.00 7.33 1.22
C ALA A 44 7.77 8.86 1.15
N ALA A 45 8.77 9.61 0.68
CA ALA A 45 8.65 11.05 0.50
C ALA A 45 7.58 11.42 -0.55
N ARG A 46 7.51 10.69 -1.67
CA ARG A 46 6.46 10.88 -2.69
C ARG A 46 5.07 10.61 -2.12
N ILE A 47 4.90 9.56 -1.31
CA ILE A 47 3.64 9.26 -0.63
C ILE A 47 3.24 10.43 0.28
N VAL A 48 4.17 10.94 1.10
CA VAL A 48 3.90 12.08 1.98
C VAL A 48 3.48 13.31 1.18
N ALA A 49 4.15 13.59 0.06
CA ALA A 49 3.81 14.70 -0.81
C ALA A 49 2.41 14.56 -1.44
N ALA A 50 2.00 13.34 -1.80
CA ALA A 50 0.68 13.07 -2.37
C ALA A 50 -0.48 13.15 -1.35
N LEU A 51 -0.18 13.05 -0.04
CA LEU A 51 -1.17 13.11 1.04
C LEU A 51 -1.32 14.52 1.65
N ARG A 52 -0.49 15.48 1.23
CA ARG A 52 -0.58 16.89 1.64
C ARG A 52 -1.49 17.67 0.71
#